data_AF-A0A671UYJ2-F1
#
_entry.id   AF-A0A671UYJ2-F1
#
_cell.length_a   1.000
_cell.length_b   1.000
_cell.length_c   1.000
_cell.angle_alpha   90.00
_cell.angle_beta   90.00
_cell.angle_gamma   90.00
#
_symmetry.space_group_name_H-M   'P 1'
#
loop_
_entity.id
_entity.type
_entity.pdbx_description
1 polymer ?
#
loop_
_entity_poly.entity_id
_entity_poly.type
_entity_poly.pdbx_seq_one_letter_code
_entity_poly.pdbx_strand_id
1 'polypeptide(L)'
;MDSPCVCVCVCDCVCVCVCVCVRVCVCVCVCAIYSQHTDIACMDFIFQLLHSFFMFVLQDMTYLCIHAADASSQNLLQHFKECISFIHECRLNGGSCLVHCLAGVSRSTTMVVAYLMTVTHYNWEECLTAVKAVRSFVGPNYGFQQQLQEYQTTQVSEYRAWLRSSFRPSPFNDQEQVGTLLSQYTEQQESQRRGADQRWINQGVSALPSDPDDPEGSS
;
A
#
# COMPACT_ATOMS: atom_id res chain seq x y z
N MET A 1 -21.18 -17.15 -3.39
CA MET A 1 -21.50 -15.91 -2.66
C MET A 1 -20.18 -15.21 -2.51
N ASP A 2 -19.81 -14.57 -3.61
CA ASP A 2 -18.45 -14.19 -3.93
C ASP A 2 -18.23 -12.77 -3.44
N SER A 3 -17.47 -12.64 -2.35
CA SER A 3 -17.02 -11.35 -1.84
C SER A 3 -16.12 -10.70 -2.91
N PRO A 4 -16.35 -9.42 -3.29
CA PRO A 4 -15.46 -8.74 -4.22
C PRO A 4 -14.10 -8.52 -3.54
N CYS A 5 -13.11 -9.29 -3.98
CA CYS A 5 -11.71 -9.15 -3.57
C CYS A 5 -11.19 -7.79 -4.05
N VAL A 6 -10.81 -6.92 -3.12
CA VAL A 6 -10.14 -5.66 -3.44
C VAL A 6 -8.67 -5.96 -3.71
N CYS A 7 -8.33 -6.25 -4.97
CA CYS A 7 -6.94 -6.31 -5.42
C CYS A 7 -6.45 -4.90 -5.76
N VAL A 8 -6.03 -4.13 -4.76
CA VAL A 8 -5.17 -2.96 -4.99
C VAL A 8 -3.73 -3.48 -5.09
N CYS A 9 -3.34 -3.91 -6.28
CA CYS A 9 -1.93 -4.20 -6.54
C CYS A 9 -1.15 -2.87 -6.55
N VAL A 10 -0.18 -2.75 -5.65
CA VAL A 10 0.85 -1.71 -5.70
C VAL A 10 2.15 -2.47 -5.92
N CYS A 11 2.69 -2.39 -7.14
CA CYS A 11 3.59 -3.37 -7.76
C CYS A 11 4.89 -3.65 -6.99
N ASP A 12 5.23 -4.93 -6.84
CA ASP A 12 6.52 -5.51 -6.46
C ASP A 12 7.74 -4.93 -7.19
N CYS A 13 8.77 -4.60 -6.42
CA CYS A 13 10.15 -4.75 -6.86
C CYS A 13 10.90 -5.48 -5.73
N VAL A 14 11.41 -6.68 -6.06
CA VAL A 14 12.27 -7.59 -5.28
C VAL A 14 11.57 -8.73 -4.52
N CYS A 15 11.19 -9.77 -5.25
CA CYS A 15 11.35 -11.14 -4.76
C CYS A 15 12.73 -11.65 -5.23
N VAL A 16 13.67 -11.84 -4.31
CA VAL A 16 14.88 -12.62 -4.58
C VAL A 16 14.44 -14.09 -4.65
N CYS A 17 14.18 -14.60 -5.85
CA CYS A 17 14.13 -16.04 -6.09
C CYS A 17 15.43 -16.44 -6.79
N VAL A 18 16.28 -17.17 -6.08
CA VAL A 18 17.44 -17.86 -6.64
C VAL A 18 16.92 -18.91 -7.61
N CYS A 19 16.90 -18.58 -8.90
CA CYS A 19 16.68 -19.53 -9.97
C CYS A 19 17.67 -19.19 -11.09
N VAL A 20 18.54 -20.15 -11.37
CA VAL A 20 19.62 -20.08 -12.35
C VAL A 20 19.03 -19.85 -13.74
N CYS A 21 18.95 -18.61 -14.20
CA CYS A 21 18.89 -18.22 -15.61
C CYS A 21 18.92 -16.69 -15.74
N VAL A 22 19.99 -16.17 -16.33
CA VAL A 22 20.18 -14.73 -16.60
C VAL A 22 19.24 -14.30 -17.74
N ARG A 23 18.00 -13.92 -17.42
CA ARG A 23 17.16 -13.00 -18.20
C ARG A 23 16.24 -12.28 -17.23
N VAL A 24 16.18 -10.95 -17.33
CA VAL A 24 15.42 -10.05 -16.46
C VAL A 24 13.93 -10.45 -16.50
N CYS A 25 13.49 -11.18 -15.49
CA CYS A 25 12.12 -11.66 -15.36
C CYS A 25 11.21 -10.52 -14.91
N VAL A 26 10.37 -10.05 -15.82
CA VAL A 26 9.12 -9.34 -15.52
C VAL A 26 8.17 -10.37 -14.92
N CYS A 27 8.37 -10.71 -13.65
CA CYS A 27 7.46 -11.54 -12.87
C CYS A 27 6.29 -10.69 -12.37
N VAL A 28 5.52 -10.15 -13.32
CA VAL A 28 4.16 -9.68 -13.06
C VAL A 28 3.34 -10.92 -12.74
N CYS A 29 3.17 -11.19 -11.45
CA CYS A 29 1.94 -11.69 -10.84
C CYS A 29 1.07 -12.62 -11.71
N VAL A 30 1.64 -13.71 -12.22
CA VAL A 30 0.91 -14.78 -12.95
C VAL A 30 -0.21 -15.40 -12.09
N CYS A 31 -0.18 -15.22 -10.77
CA CYS A 31 -1.20 -15.75 -9.85
C CYS A 31 -2.55 -15.01 -9.88
N ALA A 32 -2.64 -13.76 -10.38
CA ALA A 32 -3.92 -13.02 -10.43
C ALA A 32 -4.68 -13.20 -11.76
N ILE A 33 -4.08 -13.86 -12.75
CA ILE A 33 -4.60 -13.98 -14.12
C ILE A 33 -5.68 -15.08 -14.25
N TYR A 34 -5.91 -15.89 -13.21
CA TYR A 34 -6.85 -17.03 -13.26
C TYR A 34 -8.33 -16.70 -12.93
N SER A 35 -8.76 -15.44 -13.08
CA SER A 35 -10.20 -15.11 -13.04
C SER A 35 -10.60 -14.54 -14.40
N GLN A 36 -11.19 -15.37 -15.26
CA GLN A 36 -11.69 -14.96 -16.57
C GLN A 36 -12.87 -13.98 -16.37
N HIS A 37 -12.84 -12.84 -17.08
CA HIS A 37 -13.78 -11.70 -17.06
C HIS A 37 -13.59 -10.61 -16.00
N THR A 38 -12.48 -9.87 -16.02
CA THR A 38 -12.44 -8.53 -15.39
C THR A 38 -11.80 -7.50 -16.33
N ASP A 39 -12.52 -6.41 -16.60
CA ASP A 39 -11.93 -5.21 -17.19
C ASP A 39 -10.90 -4.64 -16.19
N ILE A 40 -9.66 -4.48 -16.61
CA ILE A 40 -8.59 -3.98 -15.74
C ILE A 40 -8.30 -2.53 -16.13
N ALA A 41 -8.34 -1.63 -15.14
CA ALA A 41 -7.96 -0.24 -15.28
C ALA A 41 -6.58 -0.01 -14.65
N CYS A 42 -5.77 0.83 -15.26
CA CYS A 42 -4.41 1.10 -14.80
C CYS A 42 -4.20 2.60 -14.58
N MET A 43 -3.80 2.97 -13.37
CA MET A 43 -3.51 4.34 -13.01
C MET A 43 -2.00 4.50 -12.82
N ASP A 44 -1.41 5.30 -13.70
CA ASP A 44 0.03 5.36 -13.91
C ASP A 44 0.57 6.73 -13.52
N PHE A 45 1.49 6.76 -12.56
CA PHE A 45 2.29 7.96 -12.28
C PHE A 45 3.52 8.01 -13.18
N ILE A 46 3.42 8.78 -14.28
CA ILE A 46 4.45 8.83 -15.32
C ILE A 46 5.51 9.89 -15.01
N PHE A 47 6.79 9.52 -15.19
CA PHE A 47 7.91 10.45 -15.36
C PHE A 47 8.30 10.47 -16.84
N GLN A 48 8.56 11.67 -17.39
CA GLN A 48 8.71 12.15 -18.77
C GLN A 48 9.25 11.21 -19.90
N LEU A 49 9.67 9.96 -19.67
CA LEU A 49 10.36 9.11 -20.65
C LEU A 49 9.86 7.65 -20.76
N LEU A 50 8.80 7.23 -20.07
CA LEU A 50 8.28 5.84 -20.13
C LEU A 50 6.91 5.69 -20.83
N HIS A 51 6.42 6.74 -21.48
CA HIS A 51 5.08 6.77 -22.08
C HIS A 51 4.91 5.71 -23.19
N SER A 52 5.92 5.50 -24.03
CA SER A 52 5.83 4.61 -25.20
C SER A 52 5.97 3.13 -24.87
N PHE A 53 6.53 2.77 -23.72
CA PHE A 53 6.78 1.36 -23.38
C PHE A 53 5.61 0.73 -22.63
N PHE A 54 4.98 1.45 -21.69
CA PHE A 54 3.91 0.89 -20.86
C PHE A 54 2.56 0.78 -21.59
N MET A 55 2.21 1.76 -22.43
CA MET A 55 1.01 1.70 -23.27
C MET A 55 1.04 0.58 -24.32
N PHE A 56 2.23 0.07 -24.67
CA PHE A 56 2.36 -0.97 -25.70
C PHE A 56 2.06 -2.38 -25.15
N VAL A 57 2.02 -2.57 -23.83
CA VAL A 57 2.07 -3.92 -23.23
C VAL A 57 0.69 -4.54 -22.99
N LEU A 58 -0.41 -3.77 -22.86
CA LEU A 58 -1.75 -4.32 -22.59
C LEU A 58 -2.82 -3.64 -23.47
N GLN A 59 -3.18 -4.28 -24.59
CA GLN A 59 -4.07 -3.68 -25.61
C GLN A 59 -5.55 -3.54 -25.22
N ASP A 60 -5.97 -3.89 -24.00
CA ASP A 60 -7.37 -3.85 -23.56
C ASP A 60 -7.57 -3.22 -22.16
N MET A 61 -6.75 -2.23 -21.79
CA MET A 61 -6.85 -1.55 -20.49
C MET A 61 -7.27 -0.09 -20.63
N THR A 62 -8.06 0.40 -19.67
CA THR A 62 -8.31 1.84 -19.53
C THR A 62 -7.21 2.47 -18.68
N TYR A 63 -6.63 3.58 -19.13
CA TYR A 63 -5.51 4.24 -18.45
C TYR A 63 -5.87 5.64 -17.93
N LEU A 64 -5.45 5.95 -16.70
CA LEU A 64 -5.35 7.31 -16.18
C LEU A 64 -3.89 7.64 -15.89
N CYS A 65 -3.32 8.57 -16.64
CA CYS A 65 -1.90 8.91 -16.56
C CYS A 65 -1.68 10.25 -15.85
N ILE A 66 -1.10 10.21 -14.64
CA ILE A 66 -0.79 11.41 -13.86
C ILE A 66 0.71 11.72 -13.97
N HIS A 67 1.04 12.90 -14.49
CA HIS A 67 2.42 13.36 -14.60
C HIS A 67 2.85 14.02 -13.30
N ALA A 68 3.55 13.28 -12.45
CA ALA A 68 3.97 13.76 -11.14
C ALA A 68 5.32 13.18 -10.68
N ALA A 69 6.20 14.05 -10.20
CA ALA A 69 7.46 13.67 -9.58
C ALA A 69 7.25 13.16 -8.14
N ASP A 70 8.13 12.28 -7.65
CA ASP A 70 8.14 11.90 -6.24
C ASP A 70 8.97 12.93 -5.43
N ALA A 71 8.46 14.16 -5.37
CA ALA A 71 9.08 15.26 -4.67
C ALA A 71 8.09 15.85 -3.66
N SER A 72 8.58 16.33 -2.53
CA SER A 72 7.73 16.97 -1.50
C SER A 72 7.03 18.23 -2.00
N SER A 73 7.57 18.88 -3.03
CA SER A 73 6.99 20.06 -3.69
C SER A 73 5.93 19.72 -4.75
N GLN A 74 5.80 18.44 -5.15
CA GLN A 74 4.79 18.04 -6.13
C GLN A 74 3.40 18.11 -5.51
N ASN A 75 2.48 18.84 -6.13
CA ASN A 75 1.08 18.87 -5.72
C ASN A 75 0.34 17.67 -6.30
N LEU A 76 0.01 16.70 -5.45
CA LEU A 76 -0.84 15.54 -5.75
C LEU A 76 -2.30 15.78 -5.36
N LEU A 77 -2.57 16.66 -4.41
CA LEU A 77 -3.91 17.00 -3.93
C LEU A 77 -4.85 17.42 -5.09
N GLN A 78 -4.33 18.16 -6.07
CA GLN A 78 -5.08 18.57 -7.27
C GLN A 78 -5.61 17.39 -8.10
N HIS A 79 -5.00 16.21 -8.00
CA HIS A 79 -5.35 15.00 -8.75
C HIS A 79 -6.28 14.06 -7.98
N PHE A 80 -6.59 14.34 -6.71
CA PHE A 80 -7.37 13.41 -5.87
C PHE A 80 -8.74 13.14 -6.47
N LYS A 81 -9.45 14.17 -6.95
CA LYS A 81 -10.81 13.99 -7.48
C LYS A 81 -10.87 13.08 -8.70
N GLU A 82 -9.98 13.30 -9.67
CA GLU A 82 -9.92 12.46 -10.88
C GLU A 82 -9.47 11.03 -10.56
N CYS A 83 -8.47 10.86 -9.69
CA CYS A 83 -7.96 9.55 -9.32
C CYS A 83 -9.01 8.75 -8.53
N ILE A 84 -9.69 9.38 -7.57
CA ILE A 84 -10.75 8.76 -6.79
C ILE A 84 -11.91 8.35 -7.70
N SER A 85 -12.32 9.22 -8.63
CA SER A 85 -13.38 8.90 -9.60
C SER A 85 -13.02 7.67 -10.41
N PHE A 86 -11.80 7.63 -10.96
CA PHE A 86 -11.32 6.55 -11.81
C PHE A 86 -11.29 5.20 -11.07
N ILE A 87 -10.72 5.18 -9.86
CA ILE A 87 -10.67 3.97 -9.02
C ILE A 87 -12.09 3.52 -8.67
N HIS A 88 -12.96 4.44 -8.26
CA HIS A 88 -14.31 4.11 -7.81
C HIS A 88 -15.17 3.56 -8.94
N GLU A 89 -15.13 4.21 -10.11
CA GLU A 89 -15.88 3.79 -11.30
C GLU A 89 -15.43 2.41 -11.79
N CYS A 90 -14.11 2.18 -11.87
CA CYS A 90 -13.56 0.87 -12.21
C CYS A 90 -14.10 -0.22 -11.27
N ARG A 91 -14.04 0.01 -9.96
CA ARG A 91 -14.54 -0.96 -8.97
C ARG A 91 -16.03 -1.19 -9.12
N LEU A 92 -16.82 -0.11 -9.24
CA LEU A 92 -18.26 -0.22 -9.39
C LEU A 92 -18.65 -1.05 -10.61
N ASN A 93 -17.90 -0.95 -11.71
CA ASN A 93 -18.14 -1.72 -12.93
C ASN A 93 -17.68 -3.19 -12.85
N GLY A 94 -17.21 -3.65 -11.68
CA GLY A 94 -16.71 -5.01 -11.49
C GLY A 94 -15.27 -5.21 -11.99
N GLY A 95 -14.59 -4.12 -12.35
CA GLY A 95 -13.20 -4.14 -12.79
C GLY A 95 -12.20 -4.12 -11.64
N SER A 96 -10.93 -4.33 -11.97
CA SER A 96 -9.81 -4.22 -11.04
C SER A 96 -8.90 -3.05 -11.42
N CYS A 97 -8.59 -2.17 -10.46
CA CYS A 97 -7.74 -1.00 -10.69
C CYS A 97 -6.33 -1.22 -10.14
N LEU A 98 -5.33 -1.25 -11.01
CA LEU A 98 -3.92 -1.20 -10.62
C LEU A 98 -3.49 0.26 -10.43
N VAL A 99 -2.97 0.62 -9.27
CA VAL A 99 -2.44 1.97 -9.00
C VAL A 99 -0.95 1.87 -8.75
N HIS A 100 -0.14 2.35 -9.69
CA HIS A 100 1.32 2.21 -9.61
C HIS A 100 2.07 3.50 -9.88
N CYS A 101 3.29 3.52 -9.35
CA CYS A 101 4.31 4.52 -9.64
C CYS A 101 5.64 3.77 -9.76
N LEU A 102 6.73 4.49 -10.04
CA LEU A 102 8.04 3.85 -10.30
C LEU A 102 8.47 2.78 -9.28
N ALA A 103 8.24 3.02 -7.98
CA ALA A 103 8.65 2.09 -6.91
C ALA A 103 7.47 1.46 -6.15
N GLY A 104 6.24 1.93 -6.37
CA GLY A 104 5.09 1.50 -5.57
C GLY A 104 5.24 1.80 -4.06
N VAL A 105 5.87 2.94 -3.72
CA VAL A 105 6.17 3.33 -2.31
C VAL A 105 5.44 4.60 -1.89
N SER A 106 5.50 5.65 -2.71
CA SER A 106 5.11 7.01 -2.32
C SER A 106 3.89 7.53 -3.10
N ARG A 107 4.04 7.97 -4.35
CA ARG A 107 2.94 8.55 -5.17
C ARG A 107 1.68 7.69 -5.26
N SER A 108 1.81 6.42 -5.65
CA SER A 108 0.68 5.49 -5.75
C SER A 108 0.03 5.24 -4.39
N THR A 109 0.84 5.07 -3.33
CA THR A 109 0.36 4.92 -1.96
C THR A 109 -0.46 6.13 -1.52
N THR A 110 -0.02 7.35 -1.80
CA THR A 110 -0.76 8.57 -1.48
C THR A 110 -2.17 8.54 -2.06
N MET A 111 -2.32 8.12 -3.31
CA MET A 111 -3.64 8.04 -3.96
C MET A 111 -4.53 6.94 -3.40
N VAL A 112 -3.95 5.77 -3.10
CA VAL A 112 -4.69 4.68 -2.46
C VAL A 112 -5.17 5.12 -1.07
N VAL A 113 -4.33 5.80 -0.29
CA VAL A 113 -4.71 6.34 1.02
C VAL A 113 -5.82 7.38 0.88
N ALA A 114 -5.71 8.34 -0.03
CA ALA A 114 -6.75 9.33 -0.29
C ALA A 114 -8.09 8.68 -0.70
N TYR A 115 -8.05 7.65 -1.53
CA TYR A 115 -9.22 6.87 -1.90
C TYR A 115 -9.85 6.16 -0.69
N LEU A 116 -9.05 5.45 0.11
CA LEU A 116 -9.54 4.76 1.32
C LEU A 116 -10.16 5.73 2.33
N MET A 117 -9.56 6.90 2.55
CA MET A 117 -10.14 7.94 3.41
C MET A 117 -11.52 8.40 2.90
N THR A 118 -11.73 8.37 1.60
CA THR A 118 -12.96 8.84 0.95
C THR A 118 -14.09 7.80 1.02
N VAL A 119 -13.77 6.51 0.90
CA VAL A 119 -14.77 5.42 0.97
C VAL A 119 -14.99 4.87 2.38
N THR A 120 -14.19 5.30 3.36
CA THR A 120 -14.32 4.91 4.77
C THR A 120 -14.43 6.12 5.69
N HIS A 121 -14.49 5.89 7.01
CA HIS A 121 -14.46 6.94 8.03
C HIS A 121 -13.06 7.19 8.59
N TYR A 122 -12.08 6.36 8.22
CA TYR A 122 -10.72 6.39 8.75
C TYR A 122 -9.95 7.64 8.34
N ASN A 123 -9.00 7.99 9.18
CA ASN A 123 -8.05 9.07 8.98
C ASN A 123 -6.86 8.61 8.10
N TRP A 124 -6.01 9.53 7.65
CA TRP A 124 -4.92 9.20 6.72
C TRP A 124 -3.88 8.24 7.30
N GLU A 125 -3.60 8.32 8.62
CA GLU A 125 -2.64 7.45 9.30
C GLU A 125 -3.19 6.03 9.43
N GLU A 126 -4.47 5.90 9.76
CA GLU A 126 -5.18 4.62 9.79
C GLU A 126 -5.21 3.99 8.40
N CYS A 127 -5.61 4.75 7.37
CA CYS A 127 -5.59 4.26 5.99
C CYS A 127 -4.17 3.86 5.54
N LEU A 128 -3.14 4.65 5.85
CA LEU A 128 -1.76 4.30 5.54
C LEU A 128 -1.31 3.03 6.29
N THR A 129 -1.72 2.86 7.54
CA THR A 129 -1.43 1.67 8.34
C THR A 129 -2.09 0.43 7.75
N ALA A 130 -3.35 0.54 7.29
CA ALA A 130 -4.02 -0.55 6.59
C ALA A 130 -3.29 -0.93 5.28
N VAL A 131 -2.77 0.05 4.53
CA VAL A 131 -1.93 -0.25 3.35
C VAL A 131 -0.63 -0.93 3.76
N LYS A 132 0.00 -0.52 4.87
CA LYS A 132 1.21 -1.18 5.41
C LYS A 132 0.98 -2.62 5.85
N ALA A 133 -0.23 -2.97 6.28
CA ALA A 133 -0.61 -4.36 6.61
C ALA A 133 -0.47 -5.29 5.40
N VAL A 134 -0.74 -4.78 4.21
CA VAL A 134 -0.62 -5.52 2.94
C VAL A 134 0.76 -5.34 2.32
N ARG A 135 1.39 -4.17 2.49
CA ARG A 135 2.67 -3.81 1.90
C ARG A 135 3.54 -2.99 2.86
N SER A 136 4.32 -3.68 3.68
CA SER A 136 5.03 -3.12 4.84
C SER A 136 6.01 -1.97 4.56
N PHE A 137 6.54 -1.89 3.34
CA PHE A 137 7.56 -0.90 2.96
C PHE A 137 6.98 0.37 2.29
N VAL A 138 5.66 0.54 2.25
CA VAL A 138 5.07 1.79 1.75
C VAL A 138 5.35 2.96 2.69
N GLY A 139 5.52 4.14 2.10
CA GLY A 139 5.79 5.36 2.83
C GLY A 139 5.74 6.57 1.90
N PRO A 140 4.60 7.28 1.83
CA PRO A 140 4.53 8.58 1.16
C PRO A 140 5.64 9.49 1.68
N ASN A 141 6.27 10.26 0.77
CA ASN A 141 7.21 11.28 1.20
C ASN A 141 6.54 12.30 2.14
N TYR A 142 7.32 13.07 2.88
CA TYR A 142 6.79 13.99 3.89
C TYR A 142 5.80 15.03 3.31
N GLY A 143 6.06 15.57 2.11
CA GLY A 143 5.17 16.53 1.47
C GLY A 143 3.81 15.91 1.11
N PHE A 144 3.77 14.64 0.73
CA PHE A 144 2.52 13.93 0.48
C PHE A 144 1.77 13.58 1.77
N GLN A 145 2.48 13.29 2.86
CA GLN A 145 1.82 13.13 4.17
C GLN A 145 1.14 14.43 4.61
N GLN A 146 1.80 15.58 4.43
CA GLN A 146 1.20 16.89 4.69
C GLN A 146 -0.04 17.14 3.82
N GLN A 147 -0.01 16.77 2.53
CA GLN A 147 -1.18 16.87 1.65
C GLN A 147 -2.32 15.93 2.05
N LEU A 148 -2.04 14.74 2.57
CA LEU A 148 -3.07 13.83 3.11
C LEU A 148 -3.71 14.39 4.39
N GLN A 149 -2.91 15.02 5.25
CA GLN A 149 -3.41 15.71 6.44
C GLN A 149 -4.25 16.94 6.06
N GLU A 150 -3.82 17.72 5.06
CA GLU A 150 -4.60 18.81 4.48
C GLU A 150 -5.93 18.29 3.91
N TYR A 151 -5.89 17.19 3.14
CA TYR A 151 -7.08 16.56 2.59
C TYR A 151 -8.07 16.14 3.68
N GLN A 152 -7.58 15.50 4.74
CA GLN A 152 -8.39 15.10 5.89
C GLN A 152 -9.09 16.29 6.56
N THR A 153 -8.40 17.41 6.69
CA THR A 153 -8.90 18.56 7.46
C THR A 153 -9.81 19.46 6.62
N THR A 154 -9.59 19.54 5.31
CA THR A 154 -10.23 20.56 4.46
C THR A 154 -11.24 19.99 3.46
N GLN A 155 -11.06 18.76 2.97
CA GLN A 155 -11.75 18.30 1.75
C GLN A 155 -12.44 16.94 1.89
N VAL A 156 -11.97 16.03 2.75
CA VAL A 156 -12.46 14.63 2.79
C VAL A 156 -13.98 14.53 3.03
N SER A 157 -14.54 15.41 3.87
CA SER A 157 -15.99 15.44 4.15
C SER A 157 -16.80 15.79 2.90
N GLU A 158 -16.33 16.76 2.12
CA GLU A 158 -16.96 17.15 0.86
C GLU A 158 -16.82 16.05 -0.19
N TYR A 159 -15.65 15.39 -0.26
CA TYR A 159 -15.42 14.27 -1.17
C TYR A 159 -16.29 13.05 -0.82
N ARG A 160 -16.47 12.74 0.46
CA ARG A 160 -17.41 11.70 0.93
C ARG A 160 -18.86 12.01 0.52
N ALA A 161 -19.27 13.28 0.61
CA ALA A 161 -20.60 13.70 0.18
C ALA A 161 -20.74 13.64 -1.35
N TRP A 162 -19.76 14.14 -2.07
CA TRP A 162 -19.68 14.12 -3.53
C TRP A 162 -19.70 12.70 -4.09
N LEU A 163 -18.95 11.76 -3.48
CA LEU A 163 -18.90 10.37 -3.94
C LEU A 163 -20.30 9.72 -3.81
N ARG A 164 -20.98 9.95 -2.68
CA ARG A 164 -22.34 9.45 -2.44
C ARG A 164 -23.39 10.05 -3.36
N SER A 165 -23.21 11.28 -3.83
CA SER A 165 -24.17 11.93 -4.74
C SER A 165 -23.88 11.63 -6.22
N SER A 166 -22.63 11.37 -6.58
CA SER A 166 -22.19 11.23 -7.98
C SER A 166 -22.22 9.80 -8.49
N PHE A 167 -22.16 8.81 -7.60
CA PHE A 167 -22.10 7.40 -7.97
C PHE A 167 -23.25 6.59 -7.36
N ARG A 168 -23.53 5.43 -7.95
CA ARG A 168 -24.48 4.46 -7.38
C ARG A 168 -23.97 3.97 -6.01
N PRO A 169 -24.86 3.52 -5.11
CA PRO A 169 -24.46 2.98 -3.82
C PRO A 169 -23.39 1.89 -3.98
N SER A 170 -22.29 2.05 -3.23
CA SER A 170 -21.19 1.10 -3.21
C SER A 170 -21.64 -0.23 -2.60
N PRO A 171 -21.47 -1.38 -3.28
CA PRO A 171 -21.73 -2.69 -2.70
C PRO A 171 -20.57 -3.18 -1.82
N PHE A 172 -19.50 -2.39 -1.68
CA PHE A 172 -18.27 -2.81 -1.01
C PHE A 172 -18.33 -2.56 0.49
N ASN A 173 -17.78 -3.50 1.27
CA ASN A 173 -17.66 -3.38 2.71
C ASN A 173 -16.29 -2.77 3.11
N ASP A 174 -15.96 -1.61 2.53
CA ASP A 174 -14.64 -0.98 2.67
C ASP A 174 -14.30 -0.70 4.15
N GLN A 175 -15.29 -0.30 4.95
CA GLN A 175 -15.11 0.01 6.37
C GLN A 175 -14.64 -1.21 7.18
N GLU A 176 -15.27 -2.37 7.01
CA GLU A 176 -14.89 -3.59 7.73
C GLU A 176 -13.56 -4.16 7.21
N GLN A 177 -13.32 -4.10 5.91
CA GLN A 177 -12.08 -4.59 5.30
C GLN A 177 -10.87 -3.80 5.80
N VAL A 178 -10.96 -2.46 5.85
CA VAL A 178 -9.87 -1.63 6.40
C VAL A 178 -9.71 -1.88 7.90
N GLY A 179 -10.79 -2.04 8.65
CA GLY A 179 -10.73 -2.39 10.07
C GLY A 179 -9.99 -3.72 10.34
N THR A 180 -10.25 -4.73 9.52
CA THR A 180 -9.56 -6.03 9.61
C THR A 180 -8.05 -5.89 9.39
N LEU A 181 -7.63 -5.11 8.39
CA LEU A 181 -6.22 -4.87 8.11
C LEU A 181 -5.50 -4.15 9.26
N LEU A 182 -6.18 -3.21 9.91
CA LEU A 182 -5.65 -2.51 11.09
C LEU A 182 -5.41 -3.47 12.27
N SER A 183 -6.37 -4.36 12.54
CA SER A 183 -6.21 -5.40 13.57
C SER A 183 -5.03 -6.32 13.27
N GLN A 184 -4.94 -6.81 12.03
CA GLN A 184 -3.83 -7.67 11.58
C GLN A 184 -2.47 -7.00 11.74
N TYR A 185 -2.34 -5.72 11.36
CA TYR A 185 -1.08 -5.00 11.51
C TYR A 185 -0.66 -4.82 12.97
N THR A 186 -1.62 -4.56 13.86
CA THR A 186 -1.37 -4.43 15.30
C THR A 186 -0.82 -5.74 15.88
N GLU A 187 -1.46 -6.86 15.55
CA GLU A 187 -1.02 -8.20 15.98
C GLU A 187 0.39 -8.54 15.46
N GLN A 188 0.67 -8.20 14.20
CA GLN A 188 2.01 -8.38 13.60
C GLN A 188 3.07 -7.59 14.38
N GLN A 189 2.82 -6.32 14.71
CA GLN A 189 3.77 -5.52 15.48
C GLN A 189 4.00 -6.06 16.88
N GLU A 190 2.95 -6.48 17.58
CA GLU A 190 3.08 -7.07 18.91
C GLU A 190 3.86 -8.38 18.89
N SER A 191 3.63 -9.23 17.89
CA SER A 191 4.37 -10.49 17.74
C SER A 191 5.86 -10.24 17.48
N GLN A 192 6.19 -9.23 16.66
CA GLN A 192 7.58 -8.84 16.37
C GLN A 192 8.27 -8.26 17.61
N ARG A 193 7.57 -7.44 18.40
CA ARG A 193 8.09 -6.91 19.68
C ARG A 193 8.35 -8.03 20.68
N ARG A 194 7.38 -8.93 20.89
CA ARG A 194 7.55 -10.12 21.75
C ARG A 194 8.71 -10.99 21.30
N GLY A 195 8.87 -11.19 19.99
CA GLY A 195 9.99 -11.94 19.42
C GLY A 195 11.35 -11.24 19.60
N ALA A 196 11.39 -9.92 19.53
CA ALA A 196 12.58 -9.12 19.81
C ALA A 196 12.96 -9.21 21.29
N ASP A 197 12.01 -9.00 22.20
CA ASP A 197 12.22 -9.07 23.64
C ASP A 197 12.76 -10.45 24.06
N GLN A 198 12.18 -11.54 23.53
CA GLN A 198 12.67 -12.89 23.79
C GLN A 198 14.10 -13.12 23.28
N ARG A 199 14.45 -12.53 22.13
CA ARG A 199 15.80 -12.61 21.55
C ARG A 199 16.81 -11.85 22.41
N TRP A 200 16.43 -10.68 22.95
CA TRP A 200 17.23 -9.92 23.91
C TRP A 200 17.45 -10.68 25.22
N ILE A 201 16.40 -11.32 25.77
CA ILE A 201 16.52 -12.16 26.96
C ILE A 201 17.50 -13.32 26.72
N ASN A 202 17.35 -14.06 25.62
CA ASN A 202 18.23 -15.19 25.32
C ASN A 202 19.70 -14.76 25.10
N GLN A 203 19.94 -13.57 24.56
CA GLN A 203 21.29 -13.02 24.40
C GLN A 203 21.87 -12.51 25.73
N GLY A 204 21.05 -11.92 26.61
CA GLY A 204 21.47 -11.45 27.93
C GLY A 204 21.81 -12.57 28.92
N VAL A 205 21.13 -13.72 28.84
CA VAL A 205 21.42 -14.89 29.68
C VAL A 205 22.77 -15.56 29.33
N SER A 206 23.30 -15.31 28.13
CA SER A 206 24.57 -15.89 27.67
C SER A 206 25.82 -15.08 28.11
N ALA A 207 25.63 -13.97 28.82
CA ALA A 207 26.70 -13.00 29.14
C ALA A 207 26.99 -12.84 30.64
N LEU A 208 26.56 -13.76 31.50
CA LEU A 208 26.95 -13.76 32.91
C LEU A 208 28.33 -14.42 33.07
N PRO A 209 29.38 -13.68 33.52
CA PRO A 209 30.63 -14.30 33.90
C PRO A 209 30.39 -15.14 35.16
N SER A 210 30.82 -16.39 35.14
CA SER A 210 30.93 -17.23 36.34
C SER A 210 32.00 -16.63 37.26
N ASP A 211 31.59 -16.14 38.42
CA ASP A 211 32.48 -15.74 39.52
C ASP A 211 33.41 -16.92 39.89
N PRO A 212 34.73 -16.74 39.89
CA PRO A 212 35.64 -17.72 40.47
C PRO A 212 35.69 -17.51 41.99
N ASP A 213 35.33 -18.56 42.71
CA ASP A 213 35.46 -18.75 44.15
C ASP A 213 36.85 -18.39 44.71
N ASP A 214 36.81 -17.98 45.98
CA ASP A 214 37.88 -17.81 46.97
C ASP A 214 39.03 -18.84 46.92
N PRO A 215 40.20 -18.47 47.47
CA PRO A 215 40.84 -19.39 48.39
C PRO A 215 41.18 -18.75 49.74
N GLU A 216 40.62 -19.36 50.79
CA GLU A 216 41.21 -19.45 52.12
C GLU A 216 42.64 -20.03 52.06
N GLY A 217 43.50 -19.58 52.99
CA GLY A 217 44.32 -20.52 53.74
C GLY A 217 45.82 -20.59 53.46
N SER A 218 46.56 -20.01 54.41
CA SER A 218 47.71 -20.61 55.10
C SER A 218 49.13 -20.52 54.51
N SER A 219 49.99 -20.01 55.40
CA SER A 219 51.46 -20.08 55.52
C SER A 219 52.29 -19.02 54.82
#